data_AF-A0A6A3VEX3-F1
#
_entry.id   AF-A0A6A3VEX3-F1
#
_cell.length_a   1.000
_cell.length_b   1.000
_cell.length_c   1.000
_cell.angle_alpha   90.00
_cell.angle_beta   90.00
_cell.angle_gamma   90.00
#
_symmetry.space_group_name_H-M   'P 1'
#
loop_
_entity.id
_entity.type
_entity.pdbx_description
1 polymer ?
#
loop_
_entity_poly.entity_id
_entity_poly.type
_entity_poly.pdbx_seq_one_letter_code
_entity_poly.pdbx_strand_id
1 'polypeptide(L)'
;MSCLGGRARSWAYGRRLTDPTCFSTYEVFKEELRQAFEPPQNEFRSRAEFLGLQQGKHDVHAYAQRARYLVSNIVTNPIDEATKVVTFMKDLKDGPVKTYLFREYPSTLESAITLAMQKEFSLRQAKLHVNVPRPMPRPMVKPSGGPEPMDLSSATAAGSQQRRGPATVRCFRCGNNGHYARECTAPMQAAKGRRDDTGYRHGQ
;
A
#
# COMPACT_ATOMS: atom_id res chain seq x y z
N MET A 1 -36.68 0.68 35.08
CA MET A 1 -35.64 1.55 35.69
C MET A 1 -34.44 0.77 36.22
N SER A 2 -34.54 -0.55 36.43
CA SER A 2 -33.45 -1.41 36.97
C SER A 2 -32.19 -1.46 36.11
N CYS A 3 -32.31 -1.21 34.80
CA CYS A 3 -31.16 -1.22 33.86
C CYS A 3 -30.45 0.14 33.73
N LEU A 4 -30.97 1.21 34.35
CA LEU A 4 -30.34 2.53 34.31
C LEU A 4 -29.33 2.66 35.44
N GLY A 5 -28.10 3.04 35.09
CA GLY A 5 -27.01 3.31 36.02
C GLY A 5 -26.59 4.79 36.02
N GLY A 6 -25.95 5.23 37.09
CA GLY A 6 -25.32 6.55 37.19
C GLY A 6 -26.26 7.72 36.85
N ARG A 7 -25.76 8.67 36.03
CA ARG A 7 -26.49 9.89 35.65
C ARG A 7 -27.82 9.63 34.95
N ALA A 8 -27.91 8.57 34.16
CA ALA A 8 -29.16 8.19 33.46
C ALA A 8 -30.26 7.77 34.43
N ARG A 9 -29.90 7.12 35.54
CA ARG A 9 -30.87 6.75 36.59
C ARG A 9 -31.42 7.98 37.31
N SER A 10 -30.53 8.88 37.74
CA SER A 10 -30.93 10.11 38.44
C SER A 10 -31.79 11.01 37.55
N TRP A 11 -31.42 11.15 36.28
CA TRP A 11 -32.20 11.88 35.28
C TRP A 11 -33.61 11.31 35.12
N ALA A 12 -33.73 10.00 34.86
CA ALA A 12 -35.03 9.36 34.65
C ALA A 12 -35.91 9.44 35.90
N TYR A 13 -35.33 9.24 37.09
CA TYR A 13 -36.08 9.36 38.35
C TYR A 13 -36.58 10.78 38.59
N GLY A 14 -35.74 11.80 38.35
CA GLY A 14 -36.13 13.21 38.47
C GLY A 14 -37.31 13.57 37.58
N ARG A 15 -37.30 13.16 36.31
CA ARG A 15 -38.44 13.39 35.40
C ARG A 15 -39.74 12.73 35.87
N ARG A 16 -39.64 11.54 36.45
CA ARG A 16 -40.81 10.79 36.94
C ARG A 16 -41.40 11.35 38.23
N LEU A 17 -40.58 12.04 39.04
CA LEU A 17 -41.09 12.79 40.20
C LEU A 17 -41.93 14.00 39.78
N THR A 18 -41.54 14.67 38.70
CA THR A 18 -42.28 15.84 38.19
C THR A 18 -43.51 15.46 37.38
N ASP A 19 -43.45 14.37 36.62
CA ASP A 19 -44.56 13.85 35.81
C ASP A 19 -44.57 12.31 35.87
N PRO A 20 -45.56 11.70 36.54
CA PRO A 20 -45.68 10.24 36.63
C PRO A 20 -45.83 9.54 35.26
N THR A 21 -46.25 10.27 34.23
CA THR A 21 -46.53 9.78 32.88
C THR A 21 -45.45 10.13 31.84
N CYS A 22 -44.32 10.72 32.26
CA CYS A 22 -43.27 11.24 31.37
C CYS A 22 -42.64 10.23 30.39
N PHE A 23 -42.84 8.93 30.61
CA PHE A 23 -42.39 7.85 29.73
C PHE A 23 -43.58 6.96 29.35
N SER A 24 -44.60 7.56 28.74
CA SER A 24 -45.85 6.90 28.36
C SER A 24 -45.64 5.74 27.38
N THR A 25 -44.62 5.82 26.53
CA THR A 25 -44.20 4.74 25.62
C THR A 25 -42.68 4.59 25.60
N TYR A 26 -42.22 3.44 25.10
CA TYR A 26 -40.79 3.18 24.91
C TYR A 26 -40.14 4.16 23.92
N GLU A 27 -40.85 4.54 22.84
CA GLU A 27 -40.34 5.49 21.85
C GLU A 27 -40.14 6.89 22.47
N VAL A 28 -41.09 7.35 23.30
CA VAL A 28 -40.94 8.62 24.04
C VAL A 28 -39.75 8.55 25.00
N PHE A 29 -39.61 7.45 25.74
CA PHE A 29 -38.44 7.24 26.62
C PHE A 29 -37.12 7.27 25.83
N LYS A 30 -37.07 6.62 24.67
CA LYS A 30 -35.87 6.55 23.82
C LYS A 30 -35.50 7.92 23.27
N GLU A 31 -36.46 8.69 22.77
CA GLU A 31 -36.24 10.04 22.27
C GLU A 31 -35.79 10.99 23.38
N GLU A 32 -36.46 10.98 24.53
CA GLU A 32 -36.06 11.78 25.70
C GLU A 32 -34.66 11.42 26.20
N LEU A 33 -34.32 10.11 26.21
CA LEU A 33 -33.00 9.64 26.59
C LEU A 33 -31.93 10.12 25.61
N ARG A 34 -32.22 10.08 24.30
CA ARG A 34 -31.32 10.65 23.28
C ARG A 34 -31.16 12.14 23.48
N GLN A 35 -32.23 12.91 23.62
CA GLN A 35 -32.16 14.35 23.83
C GLN A 35 -31.34 14.74 25.09
N ALA A 36 -31.42 13.95 26.15
CA ALA A 36 -30.72 14.22 27.40
C ALA A 36 -29.22 13.88 27.37
N PHE A 37 -28.82 12.86 26.59
CA PHE A 37 -27.45 12.31 26.66
C PHE A 37 -26.68 12.37 25.35
N GLU A 38 -27.34 12.57 24.22
CA GLU A 38 -26.70 12.73 22.92
C GLU A 38 -26.02 14.11 22.86
N PRO A 39 -24.72 14.19 22.53
CA PRO A 39 -24.05 15.47 22.38
C PRO A 39 -24.77 16.35 21.34
N PRO A 40 -24.84 17.67 21.58
CA PRO A 40 -25.39 18.58 20.57
C PRO A 40 -24.69 18.40 19.24
N GLN A 41 -25.47 18.32 18.15
CA GLN A 41 -24.98 18.17 16.78
C GLN A 41 -24.15 16.89 16.53
N ASN A 42 -24.36 15.81 17.29
CA ASN A 42 -23.64 14.54 17.14
C ASN A 42 -23.58 14.04 15.69
N GLU A 43 -24.72 14.01 14.99
CA GLU A 43 -24.76 13.53 13.60
C GLU A 43 -23.99 14.45 12.64
N PHE A 44 -24.11 15.78 12.83
CA PHE A 44 -23.37 16.75 12.02
C PHE A 44 -21.86 16.59 12.22
N ARG A 45 -21.41 16.41 13.47
CA ARG A 45 -20.01 16.15 13.80
C ARG A 45 -19.52 14.85 13.19
N SER A 46 -20.26 13.76 13.37
CA SER A 46 -19.93 12.45 12.81
C SER A 46 -19.86 12.48 11.28
N ARG A 47 -20.78 13.20 10.62
CA ARG A 47 -20.76 13.43 9.18
C ARG A 47 -19.54 14.23 8.74
N ALA A 48 -19.23 15.33 9.41
CA ALA A 48 -18.05 16.15 9.10
C ALA A 48 -16.75 15.35 9.29
N GLU A 49 -16.64 14.60 10.38
CA GLU A 49 -15.49 13.72 10.66
C GLU A 49 -15.38 12.59 9.64
N PHE A 50 -16.51 12.03 9.17
CA PHE A 50 -16.50 11.01 8.13
C PHE A 50 -16.01 11.58 6.80
N LEU A 51 -16.53 12.73 6.37
CA LEU A 51 -16.14 13.37 5.11
C LEU A 51 -14.68 13.87 5.12
N GLY A 52 -14.15 14.19 6.30
CA GLY A 52 -12.75 14.52 6.55
C GLY A 52 -11.90 13.33 7.04
N LEU A 53 -12.39 12.10 6.89
CA LEU A 53 -11.73 10.91 7.41
C LEU A 53 -10.38 10.69 6.71
N GLN A 54 -9.32 10.44 7.49
CA GLN A 54 -7.98 10.19 6.95
C GLN A 54 -7.33 8.99 7.61
N GLN A 55 -6.67 8.13 6.82
CA GLN A 55 -5.96 6.98 7.39
C GLN A 55 -4.82 7.45 8.29
N GLY A 56 -4.09 8.51 7.90
CA GLY A 56 -3.05 9.13 8.72
C GLY A 56 -1.97 8.12 9.12
N LYS A 57 -1.74 7.90 10.43
CA LYS A 57 -0.77 6.89 10.93
C LYS A 57 -1.39 5.53 11.21
N HIS A 58 -2.71 5.41 11.18
CA HIS A 58 -3.44 4.18 11.52
C HIS A 58 -3.19 3.08 10.48
N ASP A 59 -3.30 1.81 10.91
CA ASP A 59 -3.38 0.67 9.99
C ASP A 59 -4.76 0.64 9.30
N VAL A 60 -4.95 -0.27 8.34
CA VAL A 60 -6.21 -0.33 7.58
C VAL A 60 -7.37 -0.76 8.48
N HIS A 61 -7.12 -1.64 9.45
CA HIS A 61 -8.15 -2.12 10.35
C HIS A 61 -8.70 -1.01 11.27
N ALA A 62 -7.84 -0.28 11.98
CA ALA A 62 -8.23 0.83 12.85
C ALA A 62 -8.93 1.95 12.06
N TYR A 63 -8.46 2.23 10.85
CA TYR A 63 -9.10 3.16 9.92
C TYR A 63 -10.51 2.70 9.53
N ALA A 64 -10.69 1.43 9.17
CA ALA A 64 -11.99 0.85 8.84
C ALA A 64 -12.97 0.89 10.01
N GLN A 65 -12.50 0.57 11.23
CA GLN A 65 -13.34 0.66 12.43
C GLN A 65 -13.81 2.09 12.69
N ARG A 66 -12.93 3.09 12.50
CA ARG A 66 -13.31 4.50 12.61
C ARG A 66 -14.36 4.88 11.56
N ALA A 67 -14.20 4.44 10.31
CA ALA A 67 -15.17 4.67 9.25
C ALA A 67 -16.56 4.11 9.62
N ARG A 68 -16.62 2.85 10.06
CA ARG A 68 -17.86 2.20 10.51
C ARG A 68 -18.52 2.93 11.67
N TYR A 69 -17.73 3.30 12.67
CA TYR A 69 -18.21 4.03 13.84
C TYR A 69 -18.88 5.35 13.44
N LEU A 70 -18.21 6.15 12.61
CA LEU A 70 -18.73 7.44 12.16
C LEU A 70 -20.01 7.29 11.33
N VAL A 71 -20.07 6.32 10.42
CA VAL A 71 -21.28 6.02 9.64
C VAL A 71 -22.42 5.55 10.54
N SER A 72 -22.14 4.74 11.57
CA SER A 72 -23.15 4.26 12.52
C SER A 72 -23.78 5.37 13.36
N ASN A 73 -23.10 6.50 13.55
CA ASN A 73 -23.62 7.65 14.28
C ASN A 73 -24.52 8.56 13.41
N ILE A 74 -24.63 8.31 12.11
CA ILE A 74 -25.41 9.13 11.17
C ILE A 74 -26.70 8.38 10.83
N VAL A 75 -27.77 8.60 11.61
CA VAL A 75 -28.98 7.78 11.52
C VAL A 75 -30.10 8.49 10.77
N THR A 76 -30.33 9.79 11.01
CA THR A 76 -31.51 10.47 10.43
C THR A 76 -31.42 10.68 8.92
N ASN A 77 -30.24 11.04 8.44
CA ASN A 77 -29.97 11.32 7.03
C ASN A 77 -28.70 10.57 6.66
N PRO A 78 -28.76 9.29 6.25
CA PRO A 78 -27.56 8.52 5.94
C PRO A 78 -26.83 9.10 4.73
N ILE A 79 -25.52 8.92 4.69
CA ILE A 79 -24.70 9.21 3.50
C ILE A 79 -24.98 8.12 2.46
N ASP A 80 -24.98 8.46 1.18
CA ASP A 80 -25.10 7.47 0.11
C ASP A 80 -23.85 6.57 0.02
N GLU A 81 -24.01 5.34 -0.47
CA GLU A 81 -22.92 4.37 -0.52
C GLU A 81 -21.75 4.83 -1.39
N ALA A 82 -22.02 5.51 -2.51
CA ALA A 82 -20.95 5.98 -3.40
C ALA A 82 -20.06 7.00 -2.69
N THR A 83 -20.64 7.98 -2.00
CA THR A 83 -19.92 8.95 -1.18
C THR A 83 -19.15 8.25 -0.06
N LYS A 84 -19.72 7.24 0.60
CA LYS A 84 -18.99 6.48 1.63
C LYS A 84 -17.75 5.79 1.08
N VAL A 85 -17.89 5.09 -0.05
CA VAL A 85 -16.79 4.39 -0.71
C VAL A 85 -15.72 5.37 -1.15
N VAL A 86 -16.10 6.44 -1.85
CA VAL A 86 -15.16 7.47 -2.34
C VAL A 86 -14.42 8.12 -1.19
N THR A 87 -15.13 8.48 -0.12
CA THR A 87 -14.51 9.07 1.08
C THR A 87 -13.51 8.12 1.71
N PHE A 88 -13.88 6.85 1.91
CA PHE A 88 -12.98 5.84 2.46
C PHE A 88 -11.73 5.63 1.58
N MET A 89 -11.90 5.52 0.26
CA MET A 89 -10.82 5.25 -0.69
C MET A 89 -9.89 6.43 -0.94
N LYS A 90 -10.41 7.66 -0.97
CA LYS A 90 -9.66 8.88 -1.28
C LYS A 90 -8.48 9.07 -0.32
N ASP A 91 -8.74 8.92 0.97
CA ASP A 91 -7.78 9.20 2.05
C ASP A 91 -7.12 7.94 2.64
N LEU A 92 -7.24 6.78 1.97
CA LEU A 92 -6.33 5.66 2.19
C LEU A 92 -4.90 6.05 1.82
N LYS A 93 -3.93 5.49 2.54
CA LYS A 93 -2.51 5.61 2.23
C LYS A 93 -2.24 5.07 0.82
N ASP A 94 -1.44 5.80 0.07
CA ASP A 94 -0.99 5.34 -1.24
C ASP A 94 -0.15 4.07 -1.09
N GLY A 95 -0.49 3.05 -1.89
CA GLY A 95 0.11 1.74 -1.82
C GLY A 95 -0.79 0.64 -2.38
N PRO A 96 -0.37 -0.63 -2.25
CA PRO A 96 -1.03 -1.73 -2.97
C PRO A 96 -2.47 -1.99 -2.55
N VAL A 97 -2.88 -1.60 -1.33
CA VAL A 97 -4.28 -1.69 -0.88
C VAL A 97 -5.15 -0.69 -1.64
N LYS A 98 -4.77 0.60 -1.65
CA LYS A 98 -5.48 1.65 -2.37
C LYS A 98 -5.52 1.36 -3.87
N THR A 99 -4.39 0.98 -4.47
CA THR A 99 -4.32 0.58 -5.89
C THR A 99 -5.24 -0.59 -6.21
N TYR A 100 -5.36 -1.57 -5.30
CA TYR A 100 -6.26 -2.70 -5.50
C TYR A 100 -7.73 -2.26 -5.52
N LEU A 101 -8.15 -1.41 -4.58
CA LEU A 101 -9.53 -0.92 -4.53
C LEU A 101 -9.91 -0.09 -5.77
N PHE A 102 -9.00 0.71 -6.31
CA PHE A 102 -9.23 1.45 -7.57
C PHE A 102 -9.38 0.55 -8.80
N ARG A 103 -9.01 -0.74 -8.72
CA ARG A 103 -9.22 -1.70 -9.80
C ARG A 103 -10.52 -2.48 -9.62
N GLU A 104 -10.87 -2.81 -8.39
CA GLU A 104 -12.06 -3.60 -8.07
C GLU A 104 -13.35 -2.78 -8.05
N TYR A 105 -13.28 -1.45 -7.88
CA TYR A 105 -14.44 -0.55 -7.85
C TYR A 105 -15.58 -1.04 -6.94
N PRO A 106 -15.35 -1.14 -5.61
CA PRO A 106 -16.38 -1.59 -4.68
C PRO A 106 -17.62 -0.67 -4.71
N SER A 107 -18.82 -1.25 -4.64
CA SER A 107 -20.08 -0.49 -4.66
C SER A 107 -20.63 -0.12 -3.28
N THR A 108 -20.05 -0.66 -2.20
CA THR A 108 -20.45 -0.39 -0.81
C THR A 108 -19.25 -0.21 0.10
N LEU A 109 -19.42 0.53 1.19
CA LEU A 109 -18.35 0.77 2.15
C LEU A 109 -17.81 -0.53 2.76
N GLU A 110 -18.69 -1.46 3.10
CA GLU A 110 -18.31 -2.75 3.69
C GLU A 110 -17.55 -3.65 2.70
N SER A 111 -17.90 -3.61 1.42
CA SER A 111 -17.14 -4.29 0.37
C SER A 111 -15.74 -3.69 0.27
N ALA A 112 -15.63 -2.35 0.25
CA ALA A 112 -14.34 -1.66 0.22
C ALA A 112 -13.47 -2.02 1.44
N ILE A 113 -14.05 -2.06 2.65
CA ILE A 113 -13.33 -2.45 3.87
C ILE A 113 -12.87 -3.91 3.79
N THR A 114 -13.73 -4.82 3.37
CA THR A 114 -13.41 -6.26 3.28
C THR A 114 -12.25 -6.50 2.32
N LEU A 115 -12.31 -5.91 1.12
CA LEU A 115 -11.24 -5.98 0.13
C LEU A 115 -9.94 -5.35 0.64
N ALA A 116 -10.04 -4.23 1.36
CA ALA A 116 -8.88 -3.56 1.93
C ALA A 116 -8.18 -4.43 2.98
N MET A 117 -8.95 -5.02 3.90
CA MET A 117 -8.45 -5.92 4.94
C MET A 117 -7.84 -7.19 4.34
N GLN A 118 -8.52 -7.80 3.37
CA GLN A 118 -8.01 -8.98 2.66
C GLN A 118 -6.69 -8.67 1.96
N LYS A 119 -6.61 -7.54 1.26
CA LYS A 119 -5.39 -7.15 0.55
C LYS A 119 -4.24 -6.86 1.52
N GLU A 120 -4.50 -6.17 2.62
CA GLU A 120 -3.51 -5.91 3.65
C GLU A 120 -2.97 -7.22 4.24
N PHE A 121 -3.86 -8.18 4.54
CA PHE A 121 -3.49 -9.49 5.03
C PHE A 121 -2.59 -10.24 4.04
N SER A 122 -2.97 -10.32 2.75
CA SER A 122 -2.16 -10.98 1.73
C SER A 122 -0.78 -10.32 1.57
N LEU A 123 -0.68 -9.00 1.66
CA LEU A 123 0.61 -8.29 1.60
C LEU A 123 1.50 -8.60 2.80
N ARG A 124 0.92 -8.70 4.01
CA ARG A 124 1.65 -9.09 5.22
C ARG A 124 2.16 -10.52 5.10
N GLN A 125 1.32 -11.44 4.62
CA GLN A 125 1.71 -12.83 4.40
C GLN A 125 2.84 -12.95 3.35
N ALA A 126 2.74 -12.26 2.22
CA ALA A 126 3.77 -12.28 1.19
C ALA A 126 5.14 -11.80 1.70
N LYS A 127 5.18 -10.77 2.57
CA LYS A 127 6.42 -10.29 3.19
C LYS A 127 7.07 -11.35 4.10
N LEU A 128 6.28 -12.17 4.78
CA LEU A 128 6.81 -13.26 5.59
C LEU A 128 7.45 -14.35 4.72
N HIS A 129 6.86 -14.67 3.56
CA HIS A 129 7.40 -15.67 2.63
C HIS A 129 8.71 -15.22 1.95
N VAL A 130 8.95 -13.92 1.79
CA VAL A 130 10.21 -13.38 1.24
C VAL A 130 11.35 -13.38 2.26
N ASN A 131 11.03 -13.36 3.56
CA ASN A 131 12.02 -13.37 4.65
C ASN A 131 12.49 -14.78 5.04
N VAL A 132 12.05 -15.83 4.33
CA VAL A 132 12.62 -17.17 4.45
C VAL A 132 13.92 -17.20 3.63
N PRO A 133 15.07 -17.61 4.21
CA PRO A 133 16.29 -17.79 3.44
C PRO A 133 16.00 -18.70 2.26
N ARG A 134 16.24 -18.22 1.03
CA ARG A 134 16.21 -19.09 -0.15
C ARG A 134 17.12 -20.28 0.15
N PRO A 135 16.64 -21.53 0.03
CA PRO A 135 17.55 -22.68 0.03
C PRO A 135 18.60 -22.40 -1.04
N MET A 136 19.87 -22.52 -0.67
CA MET A 136 21.00 -22.43 -1.60
C MET A 136 20.67 -23.25 -2.86
N PRO A 137 20.98 -22.76 -4.08
CA PRO A 137 20.80 -23.56 -5.28
C PRO A 137 21.53 -24.89 -5.07
N ARG A 138 20.80 -26.02 -5.07
CA ARG A 138 21.43 -27.33 -5.13
C ARG A 138 22.34 -27.34 -6.36
N PRO A 139 23.56 -27.93 -6.28
CA PRO A 139 24.38 -28.11 -7.46
C PRO A 139 23.55 -28.80 -8.54
N MET A 140 23.33 -28.09 -9.64
CA MET A 140 22.62 -28.59 -10.80
C MET A 140 23.39 -29.81 -11.31
N VAL A 141 22.86 -31.01 -11.07
CA VAL A 141 23.32 -32.20 -11.81
C VAL A 141 22.89 -31.94 -13.25
N LYS A 142 23.87 -31.71 -14.13
CA LYS A 142 23.63 -31.54 -15.57
C LYS A 142 22.89 -32.78 -16.08
N PRO A 143 21.64 -32.67 -16.55
CA PRO A 143 21.02 -33.74 -17.30
C PRO A 143 21.77 -33.84 -18.64
N SER A 144 22.27 -35.03 -18.98
CA SER A 144 22.85 -35.34 -20.28
C SER A 144 21.74 -35.54 -21.32
N GLY A 145 20.92 -34.52 -21.54
CA GLY A 145 19.84 -34.51 -22.53
C GLY A 145 19.84 -33.15 -23.23
N GLY A 146 19.74 -33.16 -24.56
CA GLY A 146 19.80 -31.96 -25.39
C GLY A 146 18.79 -30.87 -25.01
N PRO A 147 18.92 -29.66 -25.59
CA PRO A 147 18.13 -28.50 -25.18
C PRO A 147 16.62 -28.78 -25.33
N GLU A 148 15.87 -28.48 -24.27
CA GLU A 148 14.42 -28.60 -24.27
C GLU A 148 13.82 -27.67 -25.34
N PRO A 149 12.75 -28.11 -26.04
CA PRO A 149 12.15 -27.39 -27.14
C PRO A 149 11.39 -26.19 -26.59
N MET A 150 12.10 -25.07 -26.40
CA MET A 150 11.69 -23.69 -26.06
C MET A 150 12.67 -22.97 -25.11
N ASP A 151 13.88 -23.52 -24.85
CA ASP A 151 14.91 -22.79 -24.09
C ASP A 151 15.53 -21.64 -24.92
N LEU A 152 15.01 -20.42 -24.70
CA LEU A 152 15.49 -19.17 -25.29
C LEU A 152 16.89 -18.77 -24.80
N SER A 153 17.44 -19.43 -23.78
CA SER A 153 18.82 -19.19 -23.30
C SER A 153 19.87 -19.63 -24.32
N SER A 154 19.51 -20.53 -25.23
CA SER A 154 20.34 -21.03 -26.33
C SER A 154 20.22 -20.24 -27.63
N ALA A 155 19.31 -19.25 -27.70
CA ALA A 155 19.10 -18.46 -28.90
C ALA A 155 20.29 -17.50 -29.12
N THR A 156 21.27 -17.94 -29.90
CA THR A 156 22.32 -17.05 -30.41
C THR A 156 21.69 -16.07 -31.41
N ALA A 157 21.34 -14.88 -30.94
CA ALA A 157 21.10 -13.74 -31.82
C ALA A 157 22.38 -13.48 -32.63
N ALA A 158 22.28 -13.61 -33.95
CA ALA A 158 23.32 -13.20 -34.88
C ALA A 158 23.64 -11.70 -34.62
N GLY A 159 24.76 -11.44 -33.92
CA GLY A 159 25.22 -10.08 -33.61
C GLY A 159 25.65 -9.82 -32.16
N SER A 160 25.52 -10.78 -31.23
CA SER A 160 26.01 -10.58 -29.86
C SER A 160 27.52 -10.84 -29.80
N GLN A 161 28.29 -9.77 -29.54
CA GLN A 161 29.72 -9.83 -29.27
C GLN A 161 29.98 -10.90 -28.19
N GLN A 162 30.61 -11.99 -28.62
CA GLN A 162 31.17 -13.03 -27.76
C GLN A 162 31.75 -12.37 -26.51
N ARG A 163 31.19 -12.69 -25.33
CA ARG A 163 31.81 -12.39 -24.04
C ARG A 163 33.17 -13.07 -24.04
N ARG A 164 34.18 -12.35 -24.51
CA ARG A 164 35.58 -12.74 -24.50
C ARG A 164 35.97 -12.93 -23.03
N GLY A 165 36.18 -14.19 -22.64
CA GLY A 165 36.81 -14.50 -21.37
C GLY A 165 38.15 -13.74 -21.24
N PRO A 166 38.63 -13.49 -20.01
CA PRO A 166 39.79 -12.63 -19.74
C PRO A 166 41.05 -12.99 -20.55
N ALA A 167 41.18 -14.23 -21.01
CA ALA A 167 42.28 -14.70 -21.86
C ALA A 167 42.47 -13.94 -23.19
N THR A 168 41.43 -13.29 -23.73
CA THR A 168 41.50 -12.58 -25.04
C THR A 168 41.28 -11.07 -24.93
N VAL A 169 41.21 -10.54 -23.71
CA VAL A 169 41.11 -9.09 -23.48
C VAL A 169 42.51 -8.47 -23.46
N ARG A 170 42.75 -7.50 -24.35
CA ARG A 170 44.01 -6.75 -24.40
C ARG A 170 43.95 -5.58 -23.43
N CYS A 171 44.89 -5.49 -22.51
CA CYS A 171 45.00 -4.40 -21.56
C CYS A 171 45.39 -3.10 -22.27
N PHE A 172 44.57 -2.06 -22.15
CA PHE A 172 44.84 -0.73 -22.73
C PHE A 172 46.00 0.02 -22.07
N ARG A 173 46.49 -0.42 -20.91
CA ARG A 173 47.61 0.19 -20.19
C ARG A 173 48.96 -0.36 -20.64
N CYS A 174 49.10 -1.69 -20.73
CA CYS A 174 50.38 -2.35 -21.04
C CYS A 174 50.40 -3.11 -22.37
N GLY A 175 49.25 -3.25 -23.04
CA GLY A 175 49.14 -3.96 -24.31
C GLY A 175 49.10 -5.49 -24.22
N ASN A 176 49.27 -6.09 -23.03
CA ASN A 176 49.24 -7.54 -22.82
C ASN A 176 47.81 -8.09 -22.69
N ASN A 177 47.60 -9.34 -23.09
CA ASN A 177 46.31 -10.02 -22.92
C ASN A 177 46.18 -10.65 -21.52
N GLY A 178 44.95 -10.94 -21.07
CA GLY A 178 44.71 -11.72 -19.85
C GLY A 178 44.09 -10.96 -18.68
N HIS A 179 44.01 -9.62 -18.74
CA HIS A 179 43.51 -8.77 -17.65
C HIS A 179 43.00 -7.42 -18.15
N TYR A 180 42.12 -6.77 -17.38
CA TYR A 180 41.63 -5.43 -17.67
C TYR A 180 42.61 -4.35 -17.17
N ALA A 181 42.59 -3.15 -17.75
CA ALA A 181 43.48 -2.04 -17.36
C ALA A 181 43.40 -1.68 -15.86
N ARG A 182 42.25 -1.91 -15.22
CA ARG A 182 42.05 -1.72 -13.77
C ARG A 182 42.80 -2.73 -12.89
N GLU A 183 43.08 -3.91 -13.43
CA GLU A 183 43.78 -5.03 -12.76
C GLU A 183 45.27 -5.07 -13.16
N CYS A 184 45.75 -4.06 -13.90
CA CYS A 184 47.10 -4.02 -14.42
C CYS A 184 48.10 -3.55 -13.35
N THR A 185 49.04 -4.43 -12.97
CA THR A 185 50.14 -4.17 -12.04
C THR A 185 51.36 -3.51 -12.68
N ALA A 186 51.33 -3.20 -13.98
CA ALA A 186 52.41 -2.49 -14.65
C ALA A 186 52.49 -1.01 -14.18
N PRO A 187 53.69 -0.45 -14.02
CA PRO A 187 53.87 0.95 -13.64
C PRO A 187 53.24 1.88 -14.69
N MET A 188 52.52 2.92 -14.24
CA MET A 188 51.92 3.92 -15.13
C MET A 188 53.02 4.64 -15.92
N GLN A 189 53.10 4.40 -17.23
CA GLN A 189 53.90 5.25 -18.10
C GLN A 189 53.13 6.54 -18.38
N ALA A 190 53.74 7.67 -18.02
CA ALA A 190 53.21 9.01 -18.27
C ALA A 190 52.93 9.22 -19.76
N ALA A 191 51.76 9.79 -20.04
CA ALA A 191 51.19 9.99 -21.36
C ALA A 191 52.17 10.65 -22.35
N LYS A 192 52.39 10.01 -23.49
CA LYS A 192 52.88 10.69 -24.70
C LYS A 192 51.67 10.92 -25.60
N GLY A 193 51.03 12.08 -25.40
CA GLY A 193 49.91 12.52 -26.23
C GLY A 193 50.35 12.59 -27.69
N ARG A 194 49.71 11.80 -28.56
CA ARG A 194 49.70 12.07 -30.00
C ARG A 194 48.57 13.07 -30.25
N ARG A 195 48.96 14.34 -30.37
CA ARG A 195 48.17 15.36 -31.05
C ARG A 195 48.37 15.10 -32.54
N ASP A 196 47.40 14.49 -33.19
CA ASP A 196 47.33 14.51 -34.65
C ASP A 196 46.40 15.67 -35.05
N ASP A 197 47.07 16.67 -35.60
CA ASP A 197 46.60 17.90 -36.21
C ASP A 197 46.01 17.56 -37.58
N THR A 198 44.76 17.93 -37.87
CA THR A 198 44.30 18.07 -39.26
C THR A 198 43.07 18.98 -39.31
N GLY A 199 43.27 20.19 -39.82
CA GLY A 199 42.25 21.22 -39.93
C GLY A 199 41.46 21.25 -41.25
N TYR A 200 40.48 22.17 -41.23
CA TYR A 200 39.74 22.83 -42.33
C TYR A 200 38.90 21.99 -43.30
N ARG A 201 37.61 22.33 -43.48
CA ARG A 201 37.13 23.41 -44.39
C ARG A 201 35.60 23.62 -44.33
N HIS A 202 35.19 24.89 -44.37
CA HIS A 202 33.84 25.38 -44.66
C HIS A 202 33.41 25.12 -46.13
N GLY A 203 32.10 24.98 -46.34
CA GLY A 203 31.42 25.48 -47.55
C GLY A 203 30.54 24.46 -48.29
N GLN A 204 29.23 24.43 -48.00
CA GLN A 204 28.16 25.07 -48.77
C GLN A 204 26.84 24.97 -47.98
#